data_AF-A0A2N1RKX0-F1
#
_entry.id   AF-A0A2N1RKX0-F1
#
_cell.length_a   1.000
_cell.length_b   1.000
_cell.length_c   1.000
_cell.angle_alpha   90.00
_cell.angle_beta   90.00
_cell.angle_gamma   90.00
#
_symmetry.space_group_name_H-M   'P 1'
#
loop_
_entity.id
_entity.type
_entity.pdbx_description
1 polymer ?
#
loop_
_entity_poly.entity_id
_entity_poly.type
_entity_poly.pdbx_seq_one_letter_code
_entity_poly.pdbx_strand_id
1 'polypeptide(L)'
;MEKQHVLFNIPRPSIRDVLLSSASRGRLFYSVRQVADLLGISGFRVYYLVYNYRLDALLIGGEYRIPWTAVLDWIADREEISRQYFDYLAYIEEREVKGNPGFLKSHKGIPTLPIGLPIGSELLSRIHKRQLPDPRSLVTTEADPLDWYALEDLKLPLSGTVGDWASVFSVGPSAITEDSQWNEASVIEYPEMLDWMIEREVVNLPVPYRFVTPRKVVDSRQMDLFDFTD
;
A
#
# COMPACT_ATOMS: atom_id res chain seq x y z
N MET A 1 20.12 -9.68 43.44
CA MET A 1 19.73 -8.68 42.43
C MET A 1 18.53 -7.92 42.96
N GLU A 2 18.74 -6.73 43.50
CA GLU A 2 17.66 -5.85 43.95
C GLU A 2 16.86 -5.37 42.72
N LYS A 3 15.53 -5.47 42.79
CA LYS A 3 14.64 -4.96 41.74
C LYS A 3 14.65 -3.44 41.81
N GLN A 4 15.14 -2.79 40.75
CA GLN A 4 15.06 -1.34 40.62
C GLN A 4 13.57 -0.93 40.57
N HIS A 5 13.09 -0.25 41.60
CA HIS A 5 11.73 0.28 41.64
C HIS A 5 11.61 1.39 40.61
N VAL A 6 10.80 1.16 39.57
CA VAL A 6 10.48 2.18 38.58
C VAL A 6 9.58 3.22 39.26
N LEU A 7 10.13 4.40 39.55
CA LEU A 7 9.46 5.48 40.30
C LEU A 7 8.32 6.17 39.54
N PHE A 8 8.24 5.99 38.22
CA PHE A 8 7.22 6.63 37.39
C PHE A 8 6.63 5.63 36.39
N ASN A 9 5.33 5.41 36.46
CA ASN A 9 4.60 4.69 35.43
C ASN A 9 4.16 5.69 34.36
N ILE A 10 5.05 5.97 33.39
CA ILE A 10 4.71 6.82 32.25
C ILE A 10 3.89 5.96 31.27
N PRO A 11 2.60 6.27 31.03
CA PRO A 11 1.80 5.53 30.07
C PRO A 11 2.45 5.62 28.70
N ARG A 12 2.67 4.48 28.05
CA ARG A 12 3.18 4.47 26.68
C ARG A 12 2.07 4.97 25.75
N PRO A 13 2.32 5.97 24.91
CA PRO A 13 1.32 6.44 23.96
C PRO A 13 0.96 5.29 23.01
N SER A 14 -0.30 5.22 22.59
CA SER A 14 -0.70 4.22 21.60
C SER A 14 -0.11 4.59 20.23
N ILE A 15 0.07 3.60 19.35
CA ILE A 15 0.53 3.85 17.97
C ILE A 15 -0.42 4.84 17.26
N ARG A 16 -1.72 4.73 17.54
CA ARG A 16 -2.74 5.63 16.99
C ARG A 16 -2.48 7.08 17.40
N ASP A 17 -2.21 7.33 18.69
CA ASP A 17 -1.93 8.68 19.18
C ASP A 17 -0.65 9.25 18.56
N VAL A 18 0.37 8.41 18.40
CA VAL A 18 1.65 8.79 17.78
C VAL A 18 1.45 9.17 16.30
N LEU A 19 0.65 8.40 15.56
CA LEU A 19 0.35 8.67 14.15
C LEU A 19 -0.47 9.95 14.01
N LEU A 20 -1.54 10.11 14.79
CA LEU A 20 -2.38 11.32 14.75
C LEU A 20 -1.58 12.58 15.10
N SER A 21 -0.76 12.52 16.15
CA SER A 21 0.12 13.63 16.56
C SER A 21 1.23 13.92 15.53
N SER A 22 1.64 12.93 14.75
CA SER A 22 2.62 13.14 13.66
C SER A 22 1.96 13.72 12.42
N ALA A 23 0.76 13.26 12.08
CA ALA A 23 -0.05 13.78 10.98
C ALA A 23 -0.42 15.24 11.21
N SER A 24 -0.78 15.63 12.44
CA SER A 24 -1.03 17.03 12.79
C SER A 24 0.19 17.95 12.65
N ARG A 25 1.39 17.37 12.56
CA ARG A 25 2.67 18.07 12.31
C ARG A 25 3.11 17.97 10.84
N GLY A 26 2.23 17.52 9.95
CA GLY A 26 2.48 17.42 8.51
C GLY A 26 3.17 16.12 8.07
N ARG A 27 3.40 15.16 8.97
CA ARG A 27 3.98 13.86 8.58
C ARG A 27 2.87 12.91 8.14
N LEU A 28 2.64 12.85 6.83
CA LEU A 28 1.56 12.08 6.25
C LEU A 28 1.99 10.69 5.78
N PHE A 29 3.25 10.54 5.35
CA PHE A 29 3.75 9.29 4.79
C PHE A 29 4.88 8.69 5.62
N TYR A 30 4.97 7.36 5.54
CA TYR A 30 5.95 6.56 6.26
C TYR A 30 6.65 5.60 5.30
N SER A 31 7.95 5.41 5.50
CA SER A 31 8.69 4.38 4.79
C SER A 31 8.39 3.00 5.37
N VAL A 32 8.66 1.95 4.59
CA VAL A 32 8.52 0.54 5.01
C VAL A 32 9.23 0.28 6.35
N ARG A 33 10.44 0.83 6.52
CA ARG A 33 11.21 0.70 7.76
C ARG A 33 10.49 1.34 8.94
N GLN A 34 9.96 2.54 8.76
CA GLN A 34 9.26 3.26 9.83
C GLN A 34 7.98 2.55 10.23
N VAL A 35 7.22 2.02 9.27
CA VAL A 35 6.04 1.19 9.55
C VAL A 35 6.42 -0.10 10.26
N ALA A 36 7.52 -0.74 9.86
CA ALA A 36 8.03 -1.93 10.53
C ALA A 36 8.38 -1.66 12.01
N ASP A 37 9.07 -0.55 12.27
CA ASP A 37 9.43 -0.10 13.62
C ASP A 37 8.18 0.24 14.46
N LEU A 38 7.20 0.93 13.86
CA LEU A 38 5.94 1.30 14.52
C LEU A 38 5.11 0.07 14.92
N LEU A 39 5.01 -0.91 14.02
CA LEU A 39 4.19 -2.12 14.21
C LEU A 39 4.93 -3.24 14.95
N GLY A 40 6.25 -3.11 15.15
CA GLY A 40 7.07 -4.16 15.76
C GLY A 40 7.15 -5.43 14.90
N ILE A 41 7.17 -5.28 13.57
CA ILE A 41 7.29 -6.39 12.61
C ILE A 41 8.50 -6.19 11.70
N SER A 42 8.89 -7.22 10.94
CA SER A 42 10.00 -7.09 10.01
C SER A 42 9.62 -6.25 8.78
N GLY A 43 10.58 -5.53 8.20
CA GLY A 43 10.38 -4.80 6.95
C GLY A 43 9.93 -5.72 5.81
N PHE A 44 10.44 -6.96 5.76
CA PHE A 44 9.96 -7.98 4.81
C PHE A 44 8.46 -8.24 4.94
N ARG A 45 7.92 -8.29 6.16
CA ARG A 45 6.48 -8.46 6.40
C ARG A 45 5.69 -7.25 5.92
N VAL A 46 6.22 -6.04 6.07
CA VAL A 46 5.58 -4.83 5.54
C VAL A 46 5.57 -4.85 4.01
N TYR A 47 6.70 -5.17 3.36
CA TYR A 47 6.73 -5.40 1.90
C TYR A 47 5.72 -6.45 1.47
N TYR A 48 5.59 -7.54 2.23
CA TYR A 48 4.60 -8.58 1.96
C TYR A 48 3.16 -8.04 2.09
N LEU A 49 2.86 -7.22 3.11
CA LEU A 49 1.55 -6.59 3.26
C LEU A 49 1.21 -5.67 2.08
N VAL A 50 2.16 -4.82 1.67
CA VAL A 50 2.00 -3.94 0.51
C VAL A 50 1.81 -4.76 -0.77
N TYR A 51 2.68 -5.76 -1.01
CA TYR A 51 2.63 -6.62 -2.19
C TYR A 51 1.33 -7.42 -2.32
N ASN A 52 0.74 -7.82 -1.19
CA ASN A 52 -0.52 -8.55 -1.16
C ASN A 52 -1.73 -7.62 -0.98
N TYR A 53 -1.57 -6.31 -1.19
CA TYR A 53 -2.65 -5.31 -1.14
C TYR A 53 -3.42 -5.30 0.19
N ARG A 54 -2.70 -5.54 1.29
CA ARG A 54 -3.22 -5.53 2.66
C ARG A 54 -2.82 -4.27 3.40
N LEU A 55 -1.98 -3.44 2.79
CA LEU A 55 -1.52 -2.18 3.33
C LEU A 55 -1.32 -1.24 2.15
N ASP A 56 -2.14 -0.21 2.10
CA ASP A 56 -2.15 0.77 1.01
C ASP A 56 -0.80 1.52 0.98
N ALA A 57 -0.25 1.72 -0.21
CA ALA A 57 1.03 2.39 -0.40
C ALA A 57 1.15 3.02 -1.80
N LEU A 58 1.97 4.07 -1.88
CA LEU A 58 2.41 4.71 -3.12
C LEU A 58 3.81 4.23 -3.47
N LEU A 59 4.12 4.05 -4.76
CA LEU A 59 5.48 3.79 -5.23
C LEU A 59 6.07 5.08 -5.82
N ILE A 60 7.04 5.67 -5.13
CA ILE A 60 7.67 6.95 -5.51
C ILE A 60 9.19 6.79 -5.52
N GLY A 61 9.83 7.05 -6.66
CA GLY A 61 11.27 6.89 -6.88
C GLY A 61 11.78 5.50 -6.55
N GLY A 62 10.99 4.47 -6.83
CA GLY A 62 11.30 3.07 -6.48
C GLY A 62 11.15 2.73 -5.00
N GLU A 63 10.64 3.64 -4.17
CA GLU A 63 10.40 3.40 -2.74
C GLU A 63 8.91 3.43 -2.38
N TYR A 64 8.47 2.52 -1.51
CA TYR A 64 7.09 2.57 -1.01
C TYR A 64 6.92 3.67 0.05
N ARG A 65 5.81 4.38 -0.05
CA ARG A 65 5.33 5.39 0.91
C ARG A 65 3.92 5.06 1.34
N ILE A 66 3.80 4.74 2.63
CA ILE A 66 2.57 4.26 3.25
C ILE A 66 1.91 5.45 3.96
N PRO A 67 0.70 5.86 3.57
CA PRO A 67 -0.01 6.92 4.28
C PRO A 67 -0.35 6.47 5.71
N TRP A 68 -0.35 7.40 6.65
CA TRP A 68 -0.62 7.10 8.06
C TRP A 68 -2.02 6.51 8.30
N THR A 69 -3.00 6.90 7.47
CA THR A 69 -4.37 6.37 7.48
C THR A 69 -4.38 4.87 7.21
N ALA A 70 -3.65 4.42 6.20
CA ALA A 70 -3.51 2.99 5.89
C ALA A 70 -2.91 2.17 7.03
N VAL A 71 -1.99 2.75 7.81
CA VAL A 71 -1.44 2.10 9.01
C VAL A 71 -2.53 1.95 10.08
N LEU A 72 -3.37 2.95 10.28
CA LEU A 72 -4.49 2.87 11.23
C LEU A 72 -5.54 1.85 10.81
N ASP A 73 -5.91 1.85 9.53
CA ASP A 73 -6.86 0.90 8.97
C ASP A 73 -6.34 -0.53 9.14
N TRP A 74 -5.05 -0.75 8.83
CA TRP A 74 -4.43 -2.05 9.05
C TRP A 74 -4.44 -2.47 10.54
N ILE A 75 -4.24 -1.54 11.47
CA ILE A 75 -4.32 -1.83 12.91
C ILE A 75 -5.74 -2.24 13.31
N ALA A 76 -6.76 -1.57 12.75
CA ALA A 76 -8.17 -1.87 13.01
C ALA A 76 -8.57 -3.24 12.43
N ASP A 77 -8.10 -3.56 11.22
CA ASP A 77 -8.46 -4.78 10.49
C ASP A 77 -7.46 -5.93 10.66
N ARG A 78 -6.48 -5.77 11.56
CA ARG A 78 -5.34 -6.69 11.71
C ARG A 78 -5.77 -8.15 11.84
N GLU A 79 -6.80 -8.43 12.64
CA GLU A 79 -7.29 -9.79 12.90
C GLU A 79 -7.89 -10.42 11.63
N GLU A 80 -8.70 -9.65 10.90
CA GLU A 80 -9.32 -10.07 9.65
C GLU A 80 -8.26 -10.35 8.58
N ILE A 81 -7.32 -9.42 8.41
CA ILE A 81 -6.19 -9.57 7.49
C ILE A 81 -5.37 -10.81 7.88
N SER A 82 -5.07 -11.00 9.17
CA SER A 82 -4.37 -12.20 9.63
C SER A 82 -5.13 -13.48 9.33
N ARG A 83 -6.45 -13.53 9.52
CA ARG A 83 -7.28 -14.69 9.17
C ARG A 83 -7.19 -15.00 7.67
N GLN A 84 -7.38 -14.01 6.81
CA GLN A 84 -7.28 -14.16 5.36
C GLN A 84 -5.89 -14.66 4.92
N TYR A 85 -4.82 -14.36 5.65
CA TYR A 85 -3.49 -14.92 5.37
C TYR A 85 -3.44 -16.42 5.63
N PHE A 86 -3.94 -16.86 6.77
CA PHE A 86 -3.97 -18.27 7.12
C PHE A 86 -4.90 -19.08 6.21
N ASP A 87 -6.06 -18.52 5.85
CA ASP A 87 -6.97 -19.13 4.89
C ASP A 87 -6.30 -19.31 3.52
N TYR A 88 -5.53 -18.31 3.07
CA TYR A 88 -4.74 -18.41 1.85
C TYR A 88 -3.64 -19.47 1.95
N LEU A 89 -2.88 -19.53 3.05
CA LEU A 89 -1.86 -20.56 3.26
C LEU A 89 -2.47 -21.96 3.25
N ALA A 90 -3.59 -22.16 3.94
CA ALA A 90 -4.29 -23.44 3.96
C ALA A 90 -4.78 -23.83 2.56
N TYR A 91 -5.30 -22.87 1.79
CA TYR A 91 -5.69 -23.09 0.39
C TYR A 91 -4.49 -23.47 -0.50
N ILE A 92 -3.35 -22.79 -0.36
CA ILE A 92 -2.12 -23.11 -1.10
C ILE A 92 -1.59 -24.48 -0.70
N GLU A 93 -1.55 -24.81 0.58
CA GLU A 93 -1.14 -26.12 1.08
C GLU A 93 -2.04 -27.24 0.52
N GLU A 94 -3.36 -27.03 0.53
CA GLU A 94 -4.32 -27.95 -0.09
C GLU A 94 -4.04 -28.15 -1.59
N ARG A 95 -3.66 -27.07 -2.30
CA ARG A 95 -3.28 -27.13 -3.72
C ARG A 95 -1.92 -27.76 -3.95
N GLU A 96 -0.92 -27.52 -3.11
CA GLU A 96 0.41 -28.12 -3.23
C GLU A 96 0.34 -29.62 -2.99
N VAL A 97 -0.44 -30.05 -1.99
CA VAL A 97 -0.73 -31.47 -1.71
C VAL A 97 -1.50 -32.12 -2.87
N LYS A 98 -2.35 -31.37 -3.57
CA LYS A 98 -3.07 -31.84 -4.77
C LYS A 98 -2.31 -31.62 -6.09
N GLY A 99 -1.18 -30.91 -6.08
CA GLY A 99 -0.67 -30.19 -7.25
C GLY A 99 0.67 -30.66 -7.83
N ASN A 100 1.43 -31.53 -7.17
CA ASN A 100 2.69 -32.02 -7.75
C ASN A 100 2.84 -33.53 -7.50
N PRO A 101 2.58 -34.43 -8.48
CA PRO A 101 3.08 -34.37 -9.87
C PRO A 101 2.04 -34.78 -10.95
N GLY A 102 0.74 -34.48 -10.76
CA GLY A 102 -0.31 -34.85 -11.72
C GLY A 102 -0.29 -34.03 -13.02
N PHE A 103 0.04 -32.74 -12.91
CA PHE A 103 -0.05 -31.79 -14.03
C PHE A 103 1.10 -31.90 -15.05
N LEU A 104 2.32 -32.24 -14.61
CA LEU A 104 3.45 -32.45 -15.52
C LEU A 104 3.40 -33.80 -16.26
N LYS A 105 2.62 -34.77 -15.76
CA LYS A 105 2.48 -36.11 -16.37
C LYS A 105 1.25 -36.26 -17.25
N SER A 106 0.28 -35.34 -17.15
CA SER A 106 -0.96 -35.39 -17.92
C SER A 106 -0.89 -34.40 -19.08
N HIS A 107 -0.74 -34.89 -20.32
CA HIS A 107 -0.81 -34.12 -21.57
C HIS A 107 -2.22 -33.55 -21.87
N LYS A 108 -3.04 -33.30 -20.85
CA LYS A 108 -4.41 -32.82 -21.00
C LYS A 108 -4.48 -31.35 -20.65
N GLY A 109 -4.60 -30.52 -21.70
CA GLY A 109 -5.24 -29.21 -21.72
C GLY A 109 -4.68 -28.17 -20.74
N ILE A 110 -4.17 -27.06 -21.28
CA ILE A 110 -3.86 -25.86 -20.53
C ILE A 110 -5.10 -25.46 -19.68
N PRO A 111 -4.96 -25.25 -18.36
CA PRO A 111 -6.09 -24.82 -17.54
C PRO A 111 -6.56 -23.44 -18.00
N THR A 112 -7.86 -23.32 -18.24
CA THR A 112 -8.54 -22.05 -18.49
C THR A 112 -8.88 -21.38 -17.16
N LEU A 113 -8.68 -20.06 -17.08
CA LEU A 113 -9.23 -19.25 -15.99
C LEU A 113 -10.77 -19.32 -16.01
N PRO A 114 -11.48 -18.97 -14.92
CA PRO A 114 -12.96 -19.04 -14.82
C PRO A 114 -13.72 -18.27 -15.89
N ILE A 115 -13.04 -17.38 -16.62
CA ILE A 115 -13.60 -16.57 -17.72
C ILE A 115 -13.35 -17.24 -19.09
N GLY A 116 -12.78 -18.44 -19.13
CA GLY A 116 -12.46 -19.15 -20.38
C GLY A 116 -11.21 -18.62 -21.08
N LEU A 117 -10.46 -17.70 -20.46
CA LEU A 117 -9.18 -17.20 -20.98
C LEU A 117 -8.14 -18.33 -20.90
N PRO A 118 -7.62 -18.81 -22.04
CA PRO A 118 -6.56 -19.80 -22.06
C PRO A 118 -5.27 -19.15 -21.54
N ILE A 119 -4.68 -19.76 -20.52
CA ILE A 119 -3.39 -19.31 -20.01
C ILE A 119 -2.31 -19.73 -21.01
N GLY A 120 -1.98 -18.85 -21.96
CA GLY A 120 -0.91 -19.11 -22.93
C GLY A 120 0.40 -19.50 -22.24
N SER A 121 1.22 -20.33 -22.90
CA SER A 121 2.54 -20.75 -22.40
C SER A 121 3.44 -19.58 -22.02
N GLU A 122 3.25 -18.43 -22.67
CA GLU A 122 3.95 -17.19 -22.37
C GLU A 122 3.60 -16.63 -20.97
N LEU A 123 2.31 -16.55 -20.61
CA LEU A 123 1.87 -16.06 -19.30
C LEU A 123 2.37 -16.98 -18.17
N LEU A 124 2.35 -18.30 -18.39
CA LEU A 124 2.94 -19.29 -17.49
C LEU A 124 4.43 -19.06 -17.28
N SER A 125 5.17 -18.78 -18.35
CA SER A 125 6.61 -18.52 -18.25
C SER A 125 6.95 -17.21 -17.54
N ARG A 126 6.12 -16.15 -17.69
CA ARG A 126 6.27 -14.87 -16.97
C ARG A 126 6.00 -15.01 -15.47
N ILE A 127 4.94 -15.74 -15.11
CA ILE A 127 4.61 -16.08 -13.71
C ILE A 127 5.73 -16.93 -13.09
N HIS A 128 6.19 -17.97 -13.79
CA HIS A 128 7.23 -18.88 -13.28
C HIS A 128 8.58 -18.18 -13.06
N LYS A 129 8.91 -17.18 -13.88
CA LYS A 129 10.14 -16.37 -13.74
C LYS A 129 10.01 -15.20 -12.75
N ARG A 130 8.84 -15.02 -12.10
CA ARG A 130 8.54 -13.85 -11.25
C ARG A 130 8.85 -12.51 -11.91
N GLN A 131 8.75 -12.43 -13.23
CA GLN A 131 8.85 -11.15 -13.91
C GLN A 131 7.53 -10.43 -13.64
N LEU A 132 7.58 -9.42 -12.78
CA LEU A 132 6.48 -8.48 -12.63
C LEU A 132 6.11 -7.96 -14.02
N PRO A 133 4.81 -7.77 -14.33
CA PRO A 133 4.47 -7.04 -15.54
C PRO A 133 5.21 -5.71 -15.50
N ASP A 134 5.77 -5.30 -16.64
CA ASP A 134 6.35 -3.96 -16.74
C ASP A 134 5.30 -2.97 -16.22
N PRO A 135 5.66 -2.05 -15.31
CA PRO A 135 4.75 -1.01 -14.86
C PRO A 135 4.11 -0.40 -16.10
N ARG A 136 2.77 -0.34 -16.13
CA ARG A 136 1.97 -0.01 -17.32
C ARG A 136 2.74 1.02 -18.13
N SER A 137 3.14 0.65 -19.35
CA SER A 137 3.83 1.55 -20.26
C SER A 137 2.92 2.77 -20.49
N LEU A 138 3.13 3.85 -19.72
CA LEU A 138 2.83 5.29 -19.87
C LEU A 138 1.75 5.82 -20.86
N VAL A 139 0.88 5.01 -21.45
CA VAL A 139 0.17 5.38 -22.70
C VAL A 139 -1.35 5.31 -22.58
N THR A 140 -1.91 4.75 -21.50
CA THR A 140 -3.34 4.87 -21.22
C THR A 140 -3.52 5.70 -19.97
N THR A 141 -3.53 7.02 -20.15
CA THR A 141 -4.12 7.93 -19.16
C THR A 141 -5.57 7.50 -18.98
N GLU A 142 -5.87 6.92 -17.81
CA GLU A 142 -7.24 6.62 -17.43
C GLU A 142 -7.98 7.97 -17.35
N ALA A 143 -9.11 8.11 -18.04
CA ALA A 143 -9.76 9.42 -18.21
C ALA A 143 -10.35 9.98 -16.89
N ASP A 144 -10.43 9.14 -15.86
CA ASP A 144 -10.96 9.45 -14.53
C ASP A 144 -10.28 8.51 -13.52
N PRO A 145 -9.03 8.82 -13.09
CA PRO A 145 -8.30 7.97 -12.16
C PRO A 145 -9.04 7.95 -10.81
N LEU A 146 -9.43 6.75 -10.37
CA LEU A 146 -10.17 6.59 -9.12
C LEU A 146 -9.20 6.55 -7.94
N ASP A 147 -9.38 7.43 -6.97
CA ASP A 147 -8.68 7.41 -5.68
C ASP A 147 -9.18 6.23 -4.82
N TRP A 148 -8.36 5.17 -4.71
CA TRP A 148 -8.71 3.99 -3.93
C TRP A 148 -8.34 4.13 -2.46
N TYR A 149 -7.38 5.00 -2.14
CA TYR A 149 -6.84 5.13 -0.79
C TYR A 149 -7.40 6.32 -0.01
N ALA A 150 -8.36 7.04 -0.60
CA ALA A 150 -8.91 8.27 -0.07
C ALA A 150 -7.78 9.27 0.26
N LEU A 151 -6.85 9.42 -0.69
CA LEU A 151 -5.78 10.40 -0.66
C LEU A 151 -6.34 11.84 -0.56
N GLU A 152 -7.56 12.07 -1.07
CA GLU A 152 -8.30 13.32 -0.90
C GLU A 152 -8.53 13.70 0.58
N ASP A 153 -8.67 12.71 1.47
CA ASP A 153 -8.89 12.94 2.91
C ASP A 153 -7.58 13.34 3.64
N LEU A 154 -6.44 13.23 2.98
CA LEU A 154 -5.17 13.68 3.54
C LEU A 154 -5.07 15.20 3.46
N LYS A 155 -4.66 15.84 4.57
CA LYS A 155 -4.41 17.29 4.64
C LYS A 155 -3.13 17.68 3.89
N LEU A 156 -3.17 17.58 2.57
CA LEU A 156 -2.07 17.91 1.65
C LEU A 156 -2.04 19.43 1.36
N PRO A 157 -0.87 20.00 1.02
CA PRO A 157 -0.78 21.39 0.62
C PRO A 157 -1.54 21.66 -0.70
N LEU A 158 -2.12 22.85 -0.85
CA LEU A 158 -2.84 23.25 -2.06
C LEU A 158 -1.91 23.44 -3.26
N SER A 159 -0.68 23.85 -3.01
CA SER A 159 0.39 23.90 -4.00
C SER A 159 1.75 23.88 -3.30
N GLY A 160 2.79 23.53 -4.03
CA GLY A 160 4.14 23.44 -3.49
C GLY A 160 5.17 23.19 -4.58
N THR A 161 6.42 23.50 -4.28
CA THR A 161 7.55 23.10 -5.12
C THR A 161 7.77 21.59 -5.03
N VAL A 162 8.55 21.02 -5.96
CA VAL A 162 8.99 19.61 -5.85
C VAL A 162 9.65 19.32 -4.50
N GLY A 163 10.40 20.28 -3.94
CA GLY A 163 11.00 20.15 -2.61
C GLY A 163 9.98 20.04 -1.48
N ASP A 164 8.90 20.83 -1.55
CA ASP A 164 7.82 20.80 -0.56
C ASP A 164 7.10 19.44 -0.58
N TRP A 165 6.76 18.96 -1.78
CA TRP A 165 6.14 17.65 -1.96
C TRP A 165 7.06 16.49 -1.56
N ALA A 166 8.36 16.57 -1.89
CA ALA A 166 9.34 15.58 -1.46
C ALA A 166 9.43 15.48 0.07
N SER A 167 9.32 16.62 0.77
CA SER A 167 9.24 16.67 2.23
C SER A 167 8.00 15.94 2.76
N VAL A 168 6.82 16.18 2.15
CA VAL A 168 5.57 15.50 2.51
C VAL A 168 5.70 13.98 2.39
N PHE A 169 6.27 13.49 1.29
CA PHE A 169 6.50 12.05 1.06
C PHE A 169 7.71 11.49 1.82
N SER A 170 8.51 12.35 2.47
CA SER A 170 9.79 11.97 3.07
C SER A 170 10.71 11.24 2.07
N VAL A 171 10.84 11.78 0.86
CA VAL A 171 11.75 11.33 -0.21
C VAL A 171 12.71 12.46 -0.59
N GLY A 172 13.74 12.17 -1.38
CA GLY A 172 14.54 13.21 -2.01
C GLY A 172 13.79 13.85 -3.19
N PRO A 173 13.99 15.14 -3.51
CA PRO A 173 13.39 15.79 -4.68
C PRO A 173 13.65 15.03 -5.99
N SER A 174 14.84 14.41 -6.12
CA SER A 174 15.21 13.62 -7.30
C SER A 174 14.25 12.45 -7.55
N ALA A 175 13.72 11.82 -6.50
CA ALA A 175 12.76 10.72 -6.62
C ALA A 175 11.47 11.15 -7.33
N ILE A 176 11.03 12.41 -7.11
CA ILE A 176 9.86 12.95 -7.79
C ILE A 176 10.22 13.34 -9.22
N THR A 177 11.36 14.01 -9.45
CA THR A 177 11.74 14.45 -10.80
C THR A 177 12.09 13.29 -11.75
N GLU A 178 12.65 12.18 -11.23
CA GLU A 178 12.94 10.98 -12.01
C GLU A 178 11.67 10.26 -12.46
N ASP A 179 10.64 10.30 -11.61
CA ASP A 179 9.35 9.64 -11.86
C ASP A 179 8.32 10.58 -12.53
N SER A 180 8.63 11.84 -12.78
CA SER A 180 7.69 12.83 -13.34
C SER A 180 8.30 13.61 -14.50
N GLN A 181 7.54 14.55 -15.06
CA GLN A 181 8.04 15.51 -16.05
C GLN A 181 8.45 16.85 -15.41
N TRP A 182 8.36 16.96 -14.08
CA TRP A 182 8.65 18.18 -13.36
C TRP A 182 10.14 18.36 -13.12
N ASN A 183 10.58 19.61 -13.08
CA ASN A 183 11.90 20.01 -12.58
C ASN A 183 11.82 20.53 -11.14
N GLU A 184 12.95 20.66 -10.44
CA GLU A 184 12.98 21.07 -9.03
C GLU A 184 12.30 22.42 -8.73
N ALA A 185 12.27 23.34 -9.70
CA ALA A 185 11.66 24.67 -9.56
C ALA A 185 10.16 24.69 -9.93
N SER A 186 9.59 23.56 -10.34
CA SER A 186 8.18 23.46 -10.71
C SER A 186 7.31 23.66 -9.48
N VAL A 187 6.34 24.56 -9.57
CA VAL A 187 5.25 24.69 -8.61
C VAL A 187 4.11 23.82 -9.10
N ILE A 188 3.70 22.87 -8.26
CA ILE A 188 2.71 21.86 -8.59
C ILE A 188 1.48 22.12 -7.73
N GLU A 189 0.34 22.26 -8.40
CA GLU A 189 -0.96 22.46 -7.76
C GLU A 189 -1.53 21.12 -7.28
N TYR A 190 -2.36 21.17 -6.23
CA TYR A 190 -2.92 19.99 -5.57
C TYR A 190 -3.63 19.03 -6.54
N PRO A 191 -4.49 19.46 -7.47
CA PRO A 191 -5.14 18.52 -8.39
C PRO A 191 -4.15 17.73 -9.25
N GLU A 192 -3.10 18.40 -9.74
CA GLU A 192 -2.07 17.76 -10.57
C GLU A 192 -1.23 16.77 -9.74
N MET A 193 -0.91 17.13 -8.49
CA MET A 193 -0.22 16.22 -7.57
C MET A 193 -1.10 15.03 -7.17
N LEU A 194 -2.40 15.25 -6.94
CA LEU A 194 -3.33 14.20 -6.58
C LEU A 194 -3.45 13.17 -7.71
N ASP A 195 -3.64 13.62 -8.95
CA ASP A 195 -3.67 12.75 -10.13
C ASP A 195 -2.38 11.91 -10.22
N TRP A 196 -1.23 12.58 -10.05
CA TRP A 196 0.08 11.93 -10.02
C TRP A 196 0.22 10.91 -8.88
N MET A 197 -0.34 11.18 -7.70
CA MET A 197 -0.35 10.24 -6.59
C MET A 197 -1.24 9.03 -6.87
N ILE A 198 -2.43 9.23 -7.46
CA ILE A 198 -3.35 8.15 -7.82
C ILE A 198 -2.70 7.20 -8.83
N GLU A 199 -1.99 7.72 -9.83
CA GLU A 199 -1.23 6.91 -10.79
C GLU A 199 -0.15 6.02 -10.13
N ARG A 200 0.33 6.41 -8.93
CA ARG A 200 1.38 5.73 -8.16
C ARG A 200 0.83 4.89 -7.02
N GLU A 201 -0.46 4.91 -6.80
CA GLU A 201 -1.10 3.95 -5.92
C GLU A 201 -0.75 2.55 -6.40
N VAL A 202 -0.36 1.69 -5.47
CA VAL A 202 -0.12 0.28 -5.75
C VAL A 202 -1.48 -0.42 -5.86
N VAL A 203 -2.34 0.01 -6.80
CA VAL A 203 -3.68 -0.54 -7.01
C VAL A 203 -3.62 -1.77 -7.91
N ASN A 204 -4.44 -2.78 -7.57
CA ASN A 204 -4.93 -3.86 -8.43
C ASN A 204 -4.22 -4.04 -9.78
N LEU A 205 -3.13 -4.81 -9.79
CA LEU A 205 -3.09 -5.86 -10.81
C LEU A 205 -4.22 -6.82 -10.44
N PRO A 206 -5.13 -7.18 -11.36
CA PRO A 206 -6.23 -8.07 -11.06
C PRO A 206 -5.65 -9.34 -10.44
N VAL A 207 -5.79 -9.51 -9.14
CA VAL A 207 -5.59 -10.80 -8.49
C VAL A 207 -6.75 -11.63 -9.01
N PRO A 208 -6.52 -12.65 -9.86
CA PRO A 208 -7.58 -13.57 -10.17
C PRO A 208 -7.84 -14.35 -8.87
N TYR A 209 -8.78 -13.89 -8.05
CA TYR A 209 -9.83 -14.65 -7.37
C TYR A 209 -10.25 -14.15 -5.97
N ARG A 210 -11.57 -13.86 -5.89
CA ARG A 210 -12.54 -14.14 -4.82
C ARG A 210 -12.51 -13.42 -3.47
N PHE A 211 -11.50 -12.66 -3.11
CA PHE A 211 -11.53 -11.88 -1.86
C PHE A 211 -11.41 -10.39 -2.18
N VAL A 212 -12.47 -9.85 -2.79
CA VAL A 212 -12.58 -8.41 -3.03
C VAL A 212 -12.90 -7.75 -1.70
N THR A 213 -11.95 -6.99 -1.17
CA THR A 213 -12.23 -6.03 -0.09
C THR A 213 -13.33 -5.09 -0.61
N PRO A 214 -14.50 -5.00 0.04
CA PRO A 214 -15.52 -4.05 -0.39
C PRO A 214 -14.95 -2.64 -0.35
N ARG A 215 -15.38 -1.78 -1.30
CA ARG A 215 -15.00 -0.35 -1.36
C ARG A 215 -15.18 0.26 0.04
N LYS A 216 -14.12 0.86 0.59
CA LYS A 216 -14.21 1.61 1.85
C LYS A 216 -15.24 2.72 1.67
N VAL A 217 -16.28 2.71 2.49
CA VAL A 217 -17.15 3.88 2.67
C VAL A 217 -16.56 4.59 3.87
N VAL A 218 -15.81 5.66 3.65
CA VAL A 218 -15.30 6.49 4.74
C VAL A 218 -16.52 7.18 5.38
N ASP A 219 -16.80 6.87 6.64
CA ASP A 219 -17.87 7.54 7.39
C ASP A 219 -17.36 8.93 7.79
N SER A 220 -17.76 9.95 7.01
CA SER A 220 -17.31 11.34 7.13
C SER A 220 -17.50 11.94 8.52
N ARG A 221 -18.37 11.35 9.36
CA ARG A 221 -18.63 11.77 10.74
C ARG A 221 -17.44 11.63 11.69
N GLN A 222 -16.42 10.83 11.38
CA GLN A 222 -15.22 10.75 12.24
C GLN A 222 -14.25 11.93 12.06
N MET A 223 -14.36 12.70 10.97
CA MET A 223 -13.47 13.84 10.72
C MET A 223 -13.97 15.14 11.34
N ASP A 224 -15.28 15.32 11.50
CA ASP A 224 -15.89 16.53 12.08
C ASP A 224 -15.59 16.72 13.59
N LEU A 225 -15.05 15.71 14.27
CA LEU A 225 -14.68 15.79 15.68
C LEU A 225 -13.34 16.50 15.95
N PHE A 226 -12.69 17.01 14.91
CA PHE A 226 -11.37 17.66 14.99
C PHE A 226 -11.35 19.10 14.44
N ASP A 227 -12.48 19.80 14.47
CA ASP A 227 -12.48 21.26 14.35
C ASP A 227 -11.86 21.87 15.61
N PHE A 228 -10.56 22.14 15.50
CA PHE A 228 -9.83 22.97 16.46
C PHE A 228 -10.27 24.41 16.27
N THR A 229 -11.20 24.87 17.11
CA THR A 229 -11.30 26.30 17.43
C THR A 229 -10.04 26.70 18.20
N ASP A 230 -9.30 27.66 17.64
CA ASP A 230 -8.08 28.28 18.17
C ASP A 230 -8.14 28.64 19.67
#